data_AF-A0A1E4R9Q2-F1
#
_entry.id   AF-A0A1E4R9Q2-F1
#
_cell.length_a   1.000
_cell.length_b   1.000
_cell.length_c   1.000
_cell.angle_alpha   90.00
_cell.angle_beta   90.00
_cell.angle_gamma   90.00
#
_symmetry.space_group_name_H-M   'P 1'
#
loop_
_entity.id
_entity.type
_entity.pdbx_description
1 polymer ?
#
loop_
_entity_poly.entity_id
_entity_poly.type
_entity_poly.pdbx_seq_one_letter_code
_entity_poly.pdbx_strand_id
1 'polypeptide(L)' 'MAQIGSISNPYLYETLKMMVGQAIVVQTEKNIQQGILLSILPDHIILEISRTPFFIQLEEIVWVTLETTKK' A
#
# COMPACT_ATOMS: atom_id res chain seq x y z
N MET A 1 -7.11 -29.00 -0.10
CA MET A 1 -6.22 -28.29 0.84
C MET A 1 -6.17 -26.85 0.37
N ALA A 2 -6.72 -25.90 1.14
CA ALA A 2 -6.66 -24.49 0.75
C ALA A 2 -5.21 -24.04 0.84
N GLN A 3 -4.62 -23.66 -0.29
CA GLN A 3 -3.29 -23.08 -0.33
C GLN A 3 -3.38 -21.74 0.41
N ILE A 4 -2.78 -21.69 1.60
CA ILE A 4 -2.56 -20.44 2.32
C ILE A 4 -1.63 -19.64 1.42
N GLY A 5 -2.16 -18.63 0.73
CA GLY A 5 -1.37 -17.75 -0.11
C GLY A 5 -0.22 -17.19 0.70
N SER A 6 1.01 -17.53 0.34
CA SER A 6 2.20 -17.02 1.03
C SER A 6 2.24 -15.52 0.83
N ILE A 7 2.27 -14.74 1.90
CA ILE A 7 2.50 -13.30 1.81
C ILE A 7 3.93 -13.13 1.31
N SER A 8 4.10 -12.63 0.09
CA SER A 8 5.41 -12.50 -0.57
C SER A 8 6.35 -11.57 0.20
N ASN A 9 5.80 -10.57 0.89
CA ASN A 9 6.58 -9.61 1.67
C ASN A 9 5.92 -9.34 3.05
N PRO A 10 6.15 -10.21 4.06
CA PRO A 10 5.45 -10.12 5.35
C PRO A 10 5.80 -8.84 6.12
N TYR A 11 7.05 -8.35 6.01
CA TYR A 11 7.45 -7.11 6.69
C TYR A 11 6.79 -5.88 6.09
N LEU A 12 6.73 -5.80 4.75
CA LEU A 12 6.02 -4.71 4.07
C LEU A 12 4.52 -4.77 4.38
N TYR A 13 3.92 -5.96 4.38
CA TYR A 13 2.51 -6.14 4.72
C TYR A 13 2.20 -5.63 6.13
N GLU A 14 2.95 -6.05 7.15
CA GLU A 14 2.74 -5.58 8.53
C GLU A 14 3.03 -4.08 8.68
N THR A 15 4.02 -3.55 7.96
CA THR A 15 4.31 -2.11 7.94
C THR A 15 3.13 -1.31 7.38
N LEU A 16 2.60 -1.72 6.23
CA LEU A 16 1.44 -1.08 5.60
C LEU A 16 0.18 -1.20 6.47
N LYS A 17 0.03 -2.32 7.19
CA LYS A 17 -1.06 -2.51 8.15
C LYS A 17 -1.09 -1.44 9.24
N MET A 18 0.08 -1.02 9.72
CA MET A 18 0.21 0.07 10.69
C MET A 18 -0.10 1.45 10.08
N MET A 19 -0.05 1.58 8.76
CA MET A 19 -0.29 2.82 8.03
C MET A 19 -1.75 2.99 7.55
N VAL A 20 -2.62 2.01 7.79
CA VAL A 20 -4.03 2.08 7.37
C VAL A 20 -4.71 3.30 7.99
N GLY A 21 -5.42 4.06 7.15
CA GLY A 21 -6.06 5.33 7.48
C GLY A 21 -5.14 6.55 7.38
N GLN A 22 -3.86 6.37 7.08
CA GLN A 22 -2.89 7.47 6.93
C GLN A 22 -2.71 7.85 5.46
N ALA A 23 -2.35 9.12 5.23
CA ALA A 23 -1.89 9.56 3.93
C ALA A 23 -0.46 9.05 3.69
N ILE A 24 -0.26 8.37 2.58
CA ILE A 24 1.00 7.75 2.21
C ILE A 24 1.41 8.12 0.78
N VAL A 25 2.71 8.00 0.52
CA VAL A 25 3.30 8.07 -0.80
C VAL A 25 3.88 6.71 -1.11
N VAL A 26 3.49 6.14 -2.25
CA VAL A 26 3.91 4.83 -2.73
C VAL A 26 4.59 5.00 -4.07
N GLN A 27 5.84 4.54 -4.19
CA GLN A 27 6.49 4.37 -5.47
C GLN A 27 6.28 2.95 -5.96
N THR A 28 5.70 2.83 -7.15
CA THR A 28 5.71 1.60 -7.94
C THR A 28 6.87 1.63 -8.93
N GLU A 29 7.18 0.52 -9.58
CA GLU A 29 8.17 0.52 -10.68
C GLU A 29 7.83 1.51 -11.81
N LYS A 30 6.54 1.87 -11.97
CA LYS A 30 6.05 2.69 -13.08
C LYS A 30 5.86 4.17 -12.71
N ASN A 31 5.43 4.46 -11.49
CA ASN A 31 5.01 5.80 -11.07
C ASN A 31 4.97 5.98 -9.54
N ILE A 32 4.82 7.23 -9.10
CA ILE A 32 4.53 7.59 -7.72
C ILE A 32 3.03 7.87 -7.59
N GLN A 33 2.41 7.28 -6.58
CA GLN A 33 1.03 7.51 -6.20
C GLN A 33 0.98 8.07 -4.77
N GLN A 34 0.05 9.00 -4.53
CA GLN A 34 -0.17 9.58 -3.21
C GLN A 34 -1.66 9.57 -2.90
N GLY A 35 -2.01 9.13 -1.69
CA GLY A 35 -3.40 9.02 -1.27
C GLY A 35 -3.54 8.47 0.15
N ILE A 36 -4.78 8.16 0.53
CA ILE A 36 -5.08 7.57 1.84
C ILE A 36 -5.08 6.06 1.71
N LEU A 37 -4.28 5.37 2.54
CA LEU A 37 -4.29 3.91 2.57
C LEU A 37 -5.59 3.42 3.25
N LEU A 38 -6.56 2.94 2.48
CA LEU A 38 -7.84 2.50 3.01
C LEU A 38 -7.77 1.12 3.66
N SER A 39 -7.05 0.19 3.04
CA SER A 39 -6.96 -1.19 3.50
C SER A 39 -5.80 -1.93 2.84
N ILE A 40 -5.49 -3.10 3.37
CA ILE A 40 -4.50 -4.03 2.82
C ILE A 40 -5.15 -5.41 2.61
N LEU A 41 -4.81 -6.01 1.49
CA LEU A 41 -5.09 -7.39 1.11
C LEU A 41 -3.76 -8.17 1.06
N PRO A 42 -3.76 -9.52 1.06
CA PRO A 42 -2.53 -10.30 1.11
C PRO A 42 -1.48 -9.94 0.04
N ASP A 43 -1.92 -9.51 -1.13
CA ASP A 43 -1.11 -9.19 -2.32
C ASP A 43 -1.33 -7.77 -2.86
N HIS A 44 -2.29 -7.01 -2.34
CA HIS A 44 -2.59 -5.65 -2.79
C HIS A 44 -2.78 -4.66 -1.63
N ILE A 45 -2.53 -3.38 -1.88
CA ILE A 45 -3.05 -2.27 -1.08
C ILE A 45 -4.18 -1.55 -1.81
N ILE A 46 -5.07 -0.94 -1.05
CA ILE A 46 -6.14 -0.07 -1.57
C ILE A 46 -5.81 1.37 -1.17
N LEU A 47 -5.44 2.18 -2.16
CA LEU A 47 -5.11 3.59 -1.98
C LEU A 47 -6.24 4.46 -2.54
N GLU A 48 -6.82 5.33 -1.73
CA GLU A 48 -7.80 6.31 -2.22
C GLU A 48 -7.10 7.56 -2.74
N ILE A 49 -7.36 7.88 -4.01
CA ILE A 49 -6.88 9.10 -4.66
C ILE A 49 -8.11 9.82 -5.23
N SER A 50 -8.35 11.04 -4.78
CA SER A 50 -9.50 11.84 -5.23
C SER A 50 -10.84 11.08 -5.15
N ARG A 51 -11.10 10.41 -4.02
CA ARG A 51 -12.30 9.57 -3.75
C ARG A 51 -12.46 8.36 -4.68
N THR A 52 -11.40 7.96 -5.38
CA THR A 52 -11.38 6.77 -6.23
C THR A 52 -10.39 5.76 -5.65
N PRO A 53 -10.79 4.50 -5.42
CA PRO A 53 -9.90 3.47 -4.92
C PRO A 53 -9.00 2.92 -6.05
N PHE A 54 -7.70 2.84 -5.77
CA PHE A 54 -6.68 2.24 -6.63
C PHE A 54 -6.11 1.00 -5.94
N PHE A 55 -6.02 -0.09 -6.69
CA PHE A 55 -5.45 -1.35 -6.22
C PHE A 55 -4.02 -1.44 -6.73
N ILE A 56 -3.06 -1.54 -5.82
CA ILE A 56 -1.63 -1.60 -6.14
C ILE A 56 -1.09 -2.91 -5.59
N GLN A 57 -0.43 -3.70 -6.44
CA GLN A 57 0.19 -4.96 -6.04
C GLN A 57 1.40 -4.70 -5.15
N LEU A 58 1.54 -5.48 -4.07
CA LEU A 58 2.68 -5.38 -3.15
C LEU A 58 4.02 -5.61 -3.86
N GLU A 59 4.05 -6.44 -4.90
CA GLU A 59 5.26 -6.76 -5.67
C GLU A 59 5.74 -5.61 -6.56
N GLU A 60 4.85 -4.70 -6.99
CA GLU A 60 5.24 -3.52 -7.76
C GLU A 60 5.79 -2.39 -6.88
N ILE A 61 5.64 -2.47 -5.55
CA ILE A 61 6.05 -1.42 -4.62
C ILE A 61 7.57 -1.44 -4.42
N VAL A 62 8.21 -0.34 -4.80
CA VAL A 62 9.65 -0.12 -4.59
C VAL A 62 9.91 0.47 -3.20
N TRP A 63 9.09 1.45 -2.79
CA TRP A 63 9.14 2.04 -1.45
C TRP A 63 7.80 2.68 -1.06
N VAL A 64 7.61 2.84 0.25
CA VAL A 64 6.45 3.54 0.84
C VAL A 64 6.92 4.45 1.98
N THR A 65 6.30 5.61 2.12
CA THR A 65 6.48 6.52 3.26
C THR A 65 5.16 7.19 3.61
N LEU A 66 5.05 7.68 4.86
CA LEU A 66 3.99 8.61 5.23
C LEU A 66 4.14 9.91 4.44
N GLU A 67 3.00 10.50 4.06
CA GLU A 67 2.99 11.85 3.50
C GLU A 67 3.48 12.84 4.56
N THR A 68 4.59 13.50 4.29
CA THR A 68 5.06 14.59 5.15
C THR A 68 4.28 15.86 4.82
N THR A 69 3.23 16.13 5.59
CA THR A 69 2.60 17.46 5.56
C THR A 69 3.56 18.44 6.25
N LYS A 70 4.26 19.26 5.48
CA LYS A 70 4.94 20.44 6.04
C LYS A 70 3.85 21.38 6.57
N LYS A 71 3.77 21.50 7.89
CA LYS A 71 2.94 22.48 8.59
C LYS A 71 3.53 23.89 8.42
#